data_AF-X5YGQ6-F1
#
_entry.id   AF-X5YGQ6-F1
#
_cell.length_a   1.000
_cell.length_b   1.000
_cell.length_c   1.000
_cell.angle_alpha   90.00
_cell.angle_beta   90.00
_cell.angle_gamma   90.00
#
_symmetry.space_group_name_H-M   'P 1'
#
loop_
_entity.id
_entity.type
_entity.pdbx_description
1 polymer ?
#
loop_
_entity_poly.entity_id
_entity_poly.type
_entity_poly.pdbx_seq_one_letter_code
_entity_poly.pdbx_strand_id
1 'polypeptide(L)'
;MRKLAQAAVLLFLAAWIIMPHTKNNPPSNSISAPTAVMPPKATKTTIATPRPASTCSIGQPASSNVVAVIDEFAPRTAPSNEGHKIKNEKASSILGSIRYHQIDSSTTVKQLCTEGDWSEVQIVTPEWLTHVRGWVPTKILRGIERTSAGTRVYVETDFIWDDDTSKFMPQIVAVTNKIAQEHSGCSDLDTASVALSPSRSKPKDPVFFVTCNPSSGAPFNVWFRPSEAGKTFAAVTPISQSDAVLACERAAKAAATRPSTVDFSKFLDVAYSVRQDGRVALDSTFTAKNAFNVHVKYTIRCLFDGRTLIESSIVEAN
;
A
#
# COMPACT_ATOMS: atom_id res chain seq x y z
N MET A 1 32.64 20.27 -6.54
CA MET A 1 33.36 19.10 -7.10
C MET A 1 33.15 17.91 -6.16
N ARG A 2 32.86 16.72 -6.72
CA ARG A 2 32.26 15.50 -6.11
C ARG A 2 30.77 15.69 -5.75
N LYS A 3 29.75 15.41 -6.57
CA LYS A 3 29.43 14.39 -7.59
C LYS A 3 29.41 12.94 -7.08
N LEU A 4 28.21 12.34 -7.24
CA LEU A 4 27.90 10.93 -7.51
C LEU A 4 28.10 9.97 -6.32
N ALA A 5 27.27 8.99 -6.03
CA ALA A 5 26.05 8.46 -6.62
C ALA A 5 25.53 7.42 -5.61
N GLN A 6 24.21 7.24 -5.45
CA GLN A 6 23.66 5.97 -4.99
C GLN A 6 22.27 5.77 -5.60
N ALA A 7 22.29 5.24 -6.81
CA ALA A 7 21.22 4.43 -7.35
C ALA A 7 21.67 2.97 -7.20
N ALA A 8 20.90 2.14 -6.49
CA ALA A 8 20.99 0.69 -6.58
C ALA A 8 19.65 0.07 -6.12
N VAL A 9 18.81 -0.34 -7.07
CA VAL A 9 18.59 -1.76 -7.46
C VAL A 9 17.60 -2.47 -6.53
N LEU A 10 16.32 -2.38 -6.91
CA LEU A 10 15.25 -3.30 -6.50
C LEU A 10 15.25 -4.45 -7.52
N LEU A 11 15.77 -5.61 -7.12
CA LEU A 11 15.71 -6.84 -7.91
C LEU A 11 14.81 -7.84 -7.20
N PHE A 12 13.71 -8.18 -7.89
CA PHE A 12 12.79 -9.28 -7.59
C PHE A 12 13.52 -10.63 -7.57
N LEU A 13 13.12 -11.51 -6.65
CA LEU A 13 13.09 -12.95 -6.88
C LEU A 13 11.95 -13.57 -6.07
N ALA A 14 10.89 -13.94 -6.78
CA ALA A 14 9.86 -14.86 -6.31
C ALA A 14 10.37 -16.30 -6.52
N ALA A 15 10.30 -17.13 -5.49
CA ALA A 15 10.47 -18.57 -5.61
C ALA A 15 9.46 -19.28 -4.72
N TRP A 16 8.49 -19.91 -5.38
CA TRP A 16 7.55 -20.87 -4.82
C TRP A 16 8.28 -22.12 -4.33
N ILE A 17 7.88 -22.64 -3.16
CA ILE A 17 8.08 -24.06 -2.83
C ILE A 17 6.77 -24.63 -2.26
N ILE A 18 6.31 -25.66 -2.98
CA ILE A 18 5.19 -26.55 -2.68
C ILE A 18 5.64 -27.54 -1.60
N MET A 19 4.84 -27.74 -0.55
CA MET A 19 4.91 -28.98 0.26
C MET A 19 3.52 -29.45 0.71
N PRO A 20 3.33 -30.78 0.89
CA PRO A 20 2.04 -31.44 0.80
C PRO A 20 1.41 -31.81 2.15
N HIS A 21 0.08 -31.96 2.10
CA HIS A 21 -0.80 -32.50 3.13
C HIS A 21 -0.50 -33.95 3.56
N THR A 22 -0.53 -34.20 4.88
CA THR A 22 -0.96 -35.48 5.50
C THR A 22 -1.73 -35.15 6.79
N LYS A 23 -3.06 -35.27 6.80
CA LYS A 23 -3.94 -36.41 7.16
C LYS A 23 -4.00 -36.78 8.65
N ASN A 24 -5.20 -36.55 9.18
CA ASN A 24 -5.83 -36.91 10.45
C ASN A 24 -5.68 -38.39 10.87
N ASN A 25 -5.65 -38.67 12.19
CA ASN A 25 -6.80 -39.27 12.90
C ASN A 25 -6.60 -39.31 14.45
N PRO A 26 -7.70 -39.17 15.24
CA PRO A 26 -7.75 -39.34 16.72
C PRO A 26 -8.39 -40.71 17.08
N PRO A 27 -8.96 -40.93 18.29
CA PRO A 27 -8.47 -40.76 19.66
C PRO A 27 -8.46 -42.11 20.41
N SER A 28 -7.93 -42.17 21.64
CA SER A 28 -8.27 -43.27 22.55
C SER A 28 -8.41 -42.79 23.99
N ASN A 29 -9.61 -42.99 24.53
CA ASN A 29 -10.01 -42.81 25.91
C ASN A 29 -9.45 -43.96 26.76
N SER A 30 -9.06 -43.67 28.00
CA SER A 30 -9.27 -44.63 29.09
C SER A 30 -9.62 -43.89 30.37
N ILE A 31 -10.85 -44.14 30.80
CA ILE A 31 -11.49 -43.76 32.04
C ILE A 31 -10.81 -44.47 33.21
N SER A 32 -10.61 -43.77 34.33
CA SER A 32 -10.60 -44.37 35.67
C SER A 32 -10.95 -43.31 36.71
N ALA A 33 -12.01 -43.59 37.45
CA ALA A 33 -12.42 -42.97 38.71
C ALA A 33 -12.98 -44.10 39.60
N PRO A 34 -13.31 -43.92 40.89
CA PRO A 34 -13.05 -42.80 41.79
C PRO A 34 -12.43 -43.26 43.14
N THR A 35 -12.01 -42.33 44.00
CA THR A 35 -12.00 -42.60 45.45
C THR A 35 -12.43 -41.34 46.19
N ALA A 36 -13.53 -41.46 46.92
CA ALA A 36 -14.14 -40.42 47.72
C ALA A 36 -13.40 -40.25 49.06
N VAL A 37 -13.08 -39.01 49.42
CA VAL A 37 -12.74 -38.61 50.78
C VAL A 37 -13.56 -37.35 51.12
N MET A 38 -14.16 -37.38 52.30
CA MET A 38 -15.10 -36.41 52.87
C MET A 38 -14.51 -34.99 53.10
N PRO A 39 -15.35 -33.96 53.27
CA PRO A 39 -14.96 -32.56 53.12
C PRO A 39 -14.53 -31.90 54.44
N PRO A 40 -13.57 -30.95 54.41
CA PRO A 40 -13.41 -29.99 55.49
C PRO A 40 -13.98 -28.61 55.10
N LYS A 41 -14.96 -28.19 55.92
CA LYS A 41 -15.23 -26.83 56.43
C LYS A 41 -14.90 -25.62 55.52
N ALA A 42 -15.97 -24.97 55.06
CA ALA A 42 -15.95 -23.71 54.31
C ALA A 42 -15.20 -22.60 55.06
N THR A 43 -14.05 -22.20 54.51
CA THR A 43 -13.38 -20.94 54.81
C THR A 43 -13.61 -20.03 53.60
N LYS A 44 -14.28 -18.89 53.77
CA LYS A 44 -14.46 -17.87 52.74
C LYS A 44 -13.09 -17.31 52.35
N THR A 45 -12.46 -17.96 51.38
CA THR A 45 -11.30 -17.44 50.67
C THR A 45 -11.87 -16.56 49.57
N THR A 46 -11.69 -15.26 49.70
CA THR A 46 -11.90 -14.32 48.60
C THR A 46 -10.97 -14.75 47.47
N ILE A 47 -11.53 -15.42 46.46
CA ILE A 47 -10.81 -15.77 45.24
C ILE A 47 -10.48 -14.45 44.57
N ALA A 48 -9.24 -13.99 44.73
CA ALA A 48 -8.66 -13.03 43.81
C ALA A 48 -8.75 -13.67 42.42
N THR A 49 -9.57 -13.09 41.56
CA THR A 49 -9.67 -13.49 40.16
C THR A 49 -8.25 -13.52 39.59
N PRO A 50 -7.80 -14.59 38.91
CA PRO A 50 -6.48 -14.61 38.30
C PRO A 50 -6.40 -13.44 37.33
N ARG A 51 -5.49 -12.48 37.59
CA ARG A 51 -5.11 -11.47 36.62
C ARG A 51 -4.64 -12.24 35.37
N PRO A 52 -5.15 -11.96 34.16
CA PRO A 52 -4.69 -12.65 32.97
C PRO A 52 -3.18 -12.52 32.87
N ALA A 53 -2.50 -13.64 32.62
CA ALA A 53 -1.05 -13.71 32.54
C ALA A 53 -0.53 -12.62 31.58
N SER A 54 0.29 -11.70 32.07
CA SER A 54 0.88 -10.66 31.24
C SER A 54 1.80 -11.32 30.21
N THR A 55 1.51 -11.14 28.93
CA THR A 55 2.36 -11.58 27.80
C THR A 55 3.68 -10.80 27.68
N CYS A 56 3.89 -9.80 28.56
CA CYS A 56 5.08 -8.97 28.60
C CYS A 56 6.15 -9.62 29.47
N SER A 57 7.32 -9.89 28.90
CA SER A 57 8.49 -10.35 29.67
C SER A 57 9.11 -9.21 30.50
N ILE A 58 8.95 -7.96 30.06
CA ILE A 58 9.38 -6.74 30.75
C ILE A 58 8.24 -5.71 30.64
N GLY A 59 7.96 -5.01 31.73
CA GLY A 59 6.95 -3.96 31.80
C GLY A 59 5.50 -4.42 31.86
N GLN A 60 4.58 -3.52 31.54
CA GLN A 60 3.13 -3.76 31.61
C GLN A 60 2.52 -3.89 30.20
N PRO A 61 1.41 -4.65 30.06
CA PRO A 61 0.68 -4.71 28.79
C PRO A 61 0.23 -3.32 28.32
N ALA A 62 0.49 -3.01 27.05
CA ALA A 62 -0.04 -1.83 26.39
C ALA A 62 -1.46 -2.09 25.86
N SER A 63 -2.11 -1.03 25.34
CA SER A 63 -3.45 -1.12 24.76
C SER A 63 -3.56 -2.01 23.51
N SER A 64 -2.45 -2.56 23.00
CA SER A 64 -2.40 -3.36 21.77
C SER A 64 -2.83 -2.61 20.51
N ASN A 65 -2.83 -1.27 20.56
CA ASN A 65 -3.17 -0.41 19.43
C ASN A 65 -2.08 -0.45 18.36
N VAL A 66 -2.50 -0.30 17.10
CA VAL A 66 -1.59 0.02 16.00
C VAL A 66 -1.34 1.52 16.00
N VAL A 67 -0.06 1.90 16.05
CA VAL A 67 0.43 3.27 16.13
C VAL A 67 1.38 3.55 14.96
N ALA A 68 1.49 4.82 14.59
CA ALA A 68 2.44 5.30 13.59
C ALA A 68 3.80 5.54 14.24
N VAL A 69 4.86 5.31 13.47
CA VAL A 69 6.22 5.73 13.81
C VAL A 69 6.43 7.12 13.22
N ILE A 70 7.03 8.05 13.96
CA ILE A 70 7.21 9.45 13.52
C ILE A 70 8.68 9.87 13.41
N ASP A 71 9.62 8.98 13.74
CA ASP A 71 11.05 9.23 13.66
C ASP A 71 11.82 7.92 13.41
N GLU A 72 13.00 8.00 12.79
CA GLU A 72 13.81 6.82 12.48
C GLU A 72 14.41 6.21 13.76
N PHE A 73 14.30 4.89 13.92
CA PHE A 73 14.92 4.20 15.03
C PHE A 73 15.25 2.73 14.74
N ALA A 74 16.34 2.25 15.33
CA ALA A 74 16.71 0.84 15.29
C ALA A 74 16.14 0.12 16.52
N PRO A 75 15.16 -0.79 16.38
CA PRO A 75 14.59 -1.51 17.51
C PRO A 75 15.65 -2.25 18.34
N ARG A 76 15.44 -2.31 19.66
CA ARG A 76 16.40 -2.86 20.62
C ARG A 76 15.87 -4.07 21.38
N THR A 77 16.77 -4.88 21.91
CA THR A 77 16.43 -6.08 22.70
C THR A 77 15.95 -5.76 24.12
N ALA A 78 16.14 -4.53 24.61
CA ALA A 78 15.76 -4.09 25.96
C ALA A 78 15.30 -2.62 25.94
N PRO A 79 14.48 -2.18 26.93
CA PRO A 79 13.98 -0.79 27.06
C PRO A 79 15.08 0.18 27.54
N SER A 80 16.16 0.29 26.78
CA SER A 80 17.31 1.13 27.12
C SER A 80 18.13 1.47 25.88
N ASN A 81 18.82 2.61 25.92
CA ASN A 81 19.79 3.01 24.90
C ASN A 81 20.99 2.05 24.81
N GLU A 82 21.27 1.31 25.89
CA GLU A 82 22.33 0.29 25.93
C GLU A 82 21.85 -1.08 25.43
N GLY A 83 20.54 -1.27 25.22
CA GLY A 83 20.01 -2.49 24.64
C GLY A 83 20.56 -2.72 23.24
N HIS A 84 20.97 -3.96 22.93
CA HIS A 84 21.52 -4.27 21.61
C HIS A 84 20.49 -4.01 20.51
N LYS A 85 20.94 -3.41 19.40
CA LYS A 85 20.12 -3.23 18.19
C LYS A 85 19.81 -4.59 17.59
N ILE A 86 18.59 -4.77 17.11
CA ILE A 86 18.15 -6.03 16.52
C ILE A 86 18.73 -6.15 15.11
N LYS A 87 19.57 -7.17 14.92
CA LYS A 87 20.26 -7.44 13.67
C LYS A 87 19.29 -7.96 12.62
N ASN A 88 19.37 -7.41 11.41
CA ASN A 88 18.71 -7.96 10.24
C ASN A 88 19.62 -9.04 9.64
N GLU A 89 19.41 -10.29 10.06
CA GLU A 89 20.26 -11.42 9.67
C GLU A 89 20.28 -11.63 8.15
N LYS A 90 19.12 -11.53 7.49
CA LYS A 90 18.99 -11.70 6.04
C LYS A 90 19.78 -10.64 5.27
N ALA A 91 19.57 -9.36 5.60
CA ALA A 91 20.30 -8.26 4.96
C ALA A 91 21.80 -8.32 5.26
N SER A 92 22.17 -8.68 6.50
CA SER A 92 23.58 -8.78 6.88
C SER A 92 24.32 -9.88 6.11
N SER A 93 23.67 -11.02 5.91
CA SER A 93 24.20 -12.15 5.15
C SER A 93 24.40 -11.79 3.68
N ILE A 94 23.39 -11.16 3.05
CA ILE A 94 23.44 -10.78 1.63
C ILE A 94 24.49 -9.67 1.37
N LEU A 95 24.58 -8.69 2.26
CA LEU A 95 25.42 -7.50 2.06
C LEU A 95 26.83 -7.63 2.67
N GLY A 96 27.17 -8.77 3.28
CA GLY A 96 28.49 -9.02 3.88
C GLY A 96 28.89 -8.03 4.98
N SER A 97 27.94 -7.29 5.55
CA SER A 97 28.14 -6.24 6.54
C SER A 97 26.99 -6.26 7.53
N ILE A 98 27.24 -5.96 8.81
CA ILE A 98 26.17 -5.96 9.82
C ILE A 98 25.15 -4.88 9.47
N ARG A 99 23.90 -5.30 9.33
CA ARG A 99 22.72 -4.44 9.16
C ARG A 99 21.75 -4.68 10.29
N TYR A 100 21.12 -3.60 10.73
CA TYR A 100 20.09 -3.64 11.77
C TYR A 100 18.72 -3.40 11.13
N HIS A 101 17.68 -3.87 11.79
CA HIS A 101 16.33 -3.41 11.46
C HIS A 101 16.23 -1.92 11.77
N GLN A 102 15.50 -1.21 10.93
CA GLN A 102 15.16 0.20 11.08
C GLN A 102 13.65 0.33 10.89
N ILE A 103 13.05 1.24 11.64
CA ILE A 103 11.68 1.69 11.46
C ILE A 103 11.71 3.21 11.26
N ASP A 104 10.77 3.73 10.50
CA ASP A 104 10.64 5.16 10.18
C ASP A 104 9.16 5.49 9.89
N SER A 105 8.86 6.68 9.37
CA SER A 105 7.49 7.14 9.10
C SER A 105 6.67 6.28 8.12
N SER A 106 7.34 5.40 7.35
CA SER A 106 6.66 4.41 6.50
C SER A 106 6.12 3.19 7.28
N THR A 107 6.50 3.06 8.55
CA THR A 107 6.21 1.89 9.38
C THR A 107 5.01 2.14 10.30
N THR A 108 4.14 1.14 10.41
CA THR A 108 3.17 1.06 11.52
C THR A 108 3.48 -0.12 12.41
N VAL A 109 3.27 0.04 13.71
CA VAL A 109 3.61 -0.98 14.70
C VAL A 109 2.48 -1.21 15.67
N LYS A 110 2.36 -2.43 16.17
CA LYS A 110 1.49 -2.77 17.29
C LYS A 110 2.26 -2.61 18.59
N GLN A 111 1.76 -1.78 19.50
CA GLN A 111 2.36 -1.60 20.81
C GLN A 111 1.96 -2.74 21.74
N LEU A 112 2.93 -3.55 22.18
CA LEU A 112 2.69 -4.75 22.97
C LEU A 112 2.80 -4.47 24.46
N CYS A 113 3.90 -3.84 24.87
CA CYS A 113 4.26 -3.61 26.27
C CYS A 113 4.85 -2.21 26.45
N THR A 114 4.77 -1.66 27.65
CA THR A 114 5.40 -0.39 28.05
C THR A 114 6.25 -0.57 29.30
N GLU A 115 7.40 0.09 29.31
CA GLU A 115 8.33 0.16 30.45
C GLU A 115 8.96 1.56 30.47
N GLY A 116 8.49 2.41 31.40
CA GLY A 116 8.89 3.82 31.43
C GLY A 116 8.66 4.53 30.09
N ASP A 117 9.71 5.18 29.57
CA ASP A 117 9.68 5.89 28.29
C ASP A 117 9.86 4.98 27.06
N TRP A 118 9.78 3.66 27.23
CA TRP A 118 9.97 2.67 26.17
C TRP A 118 8.71 1.84 25.94
N SER A 119 8.55 1.43 24.69
CA SER A 119 7.50 0.54 24.23
C SER A 119 8.09 -0.64 23.49
N GLU A 120 7.66 -1.85 23.83
CA GLU A 120 7.91 -3.02 22.99
C GLU A 120 6.88 -3.00 21.87
N VAL A 121 7.35 -3.10 20.64
CA VAL A 121 6.51 -3.01 19.45
C VAL A 121 6.75 -4.20 18.53
N GLN A 122 5.72 -4.56 17.76
CA GLN A 122 5.81 -5.49 16.64
C GLN A 122 5.45 -4.75 15.36
N ILE A 123 6.26 -4.91 14.31
CA ILE A 123 5.95 -4.29 13.01
C ILE A 123 4.65 -4.86 12.46
N VAL A 124 3.79 -4.00 11.92
CA VAL A 124 2.54 -4.37 11.23
C VAL A 124 2.67 -4.07 9.75
N THR A 125 3.12 -2.86 9.42
CA THR A 125 3.44 -2.44 8.05
C THR A 125 4.93 -2.11 7.98
N PRO A 126 5.70 -2.67 7.02
CA PRO A 126 5.23 -3.56 5.96
C PRO A 126 5.07 -5.02 6.41
N GLU A 127 4.20 -5.77 5.72
CA GLU A 127 3.77 -7.13 6.12
C GLU A 127 4.92 -8.16 6.23
N TRP A 128 5.95 -8.02 5.38
CA TRP A 128 7.09 -8.92 5.32
C TRP A 128 8.05 -8.76 6.51
N LEU A 129 7.85 -7.73 7.34
CA LEU A 129 8.61 -7.48 8.58
C LEU A 129 7.81 -7.77 9.85
N THR A 130 6.62 -8.36 9.76
CA THR A 130 5.74 -8.61 10.92
C THR A 130 6.34 -9.52 11.98
N HIS A 131 7.38 -10.29 11.67
CA HIS A 131 8.13 -11.11 12.62
C HIS A 131 9.06 -10.30 13.53
N VAL A 132 9.36 -9.04 13.19
CA VAL A 132 10.30 -8.19 13.93
C VAL A 132 9.60 -7.57 15.14
N ARG A 133 10.21 -7.76 16.31
CA ARG A 133 9.79 -7.16 17.59
C ARG A 133 10.98 -6.51 18.27
N GLY A 134 10.75 -5.41 18.97
CA GLY A 134 11.78 -4.77 19.78
C GLY A 134 11.29 -3.56 20.55
N TRP A 135 12.15 -3.07 21.43
CA TRP A 135 11.94 -1.89 22.23
C TRP A 135 12.34 -0.62 21.48
N VAL A 136 11.47 0.38 21.55
CA VAL A 136 11.66 1.71 20.98
C VAL A 136 11.22 2.79 21.97
N PRO A 137 11.75 4.03 21.91
CA PRO A 137 11.26 5.12 22.74
C PRO A 137 9.79 5.40 22.45
N THR A 138 8.93 5.48 23.46
CA THR A 138 7.50 5.76 23.27
C THR A 138 7.26 7.09 22.56
N LYS A 139 8.17 8.07 22.72
CA LYS A 139 8.10 9.38 22.06
C LYS A 139 8.16 9.36 20.54
N ILE A 140 8.66 8.28 19.91
CA ILE A 140 8.68 8.15 18.44
C ILE A 140 7.39 7.50 17.91
N LEU A 141 6.43 7.23 18.79
CA LEU A 141 5.15 6.62 18.45
C LEU A 141 4.04 7.65 18.57
N ARG A 142 3.07 7.58 17.64
CA ARG A 142 1.90 8.44 17.61
C ARG A 142 0.64 7.62 17.38
N GLY A 143 -0.42 7.93 18.12
CA GLY A 143 -1.74 7.37 17.85
C GLY A 143 -2.20 7.68 16.43
N ILE A 144 -2.81 6.69 15.76
CA ILE A 144 -3.36 6.88 14.42
C ILE A 144 -4.79 7.42 14.55
N GLU A 145 -4.96 8.68 14.17
CA GLU A 145 -6.26 9.32 14.04
C GLU A 145 -7.07 8.70 12.89
N ARG A 146 -8.38 8.61 13.09
CA ARG A 146 -9.31 8.07 12.09
C ARG A 146 -10.56 8.94 12.01
N THR A 147 -11.14 9.02 10.82
CA THR A 147 -12.45 9.64 10.61
C THR A 147 -13.56 8.78 11.25
N SER A 148 -14.78 9.31 11.32
CA SER A 148 -15.96 8.55 11.77
C SER A 148 -16.24 7.31 10.90
N ALA A 149 -15.81 7.32 9.64
CA ALA A 149 -15.89 6.18 8.72
C ALA A 149 -14.75 5.16 8.90
N GLY A 150 -13.80 5.41 9.83
CA GLY A 150 -12.69 4.50 10.12
C GLY A 150 -11.45 4.69 9.23
N THR A 151 -11.48 5.61 8.26
CA THR A 151 -10.34 5.94 7.40
C THR A 151 -9.24 6.63 8.20
N ARG A 152 -7.98 6.25 8.01
CA ARG A 152 -6.83 6.93 8.62
C ARG A 152 -6.77 8.40 8.20
N VAL A 153 -6.50 9.27 9.16
CA VAL A 153 -6.14 10.67 8.93
C VAL A 153 -4.62 10.77 8.96
N TYR A 154 -4.04 11.17 7.84
CA TYR A 154 -2.59 11.34 7.68
C TYR A 154 -2.18 12.76 8.07
N VAL A 155 -0.99 12.89 8.67
CA VAL A 155 -0.38 14.17 9.07
C VAL A 155 1.03 14.26 8.51
N GLU A 156 1.67 15.42 8.60
CA GLU A 156 3.00 15.66 7.99
C GLU A 156 4.07 14.65 8.39
N THR A 157 4.06 14.16 9.64
CA THR A 157 5.03 13.17 10.14
C THR A 157 4.82 11.76 9.58
N ASP A 158 3.70 11.49 8.91
CA ASP A 158 3.47 10.19 8.26
C ASP A 158 4.20 10.08 6.92
N PHE A 159 4.77 11.16 6.39
CA PHE A 159 5.40 11.20 5.07
C PHE A 159 6.92 11.28 5.16
N ILE A 160 7.58 10.89 4.08
CA ILE A 160 9.00 11.16 3.85
C ILE A 160 9.08 12.34 2.89
N TRP A 161 9.80 13.39 3.28
CA TRP A 161 9.87 14.64 2.52
C TRP A 161 11.24 14.79 1.87
N ASP A 162 11.24 14.98 0.55
CA ASP A 162 12.39 15.37 -0.25
C ASP A 162 12.33 16.86 -0.64
N ASP A 163 13.33 17.34 -1.37
CA ASP A 163 13.42 18.75 -1.80
C ASP A 163 12.22 19.18 -2.67
N ASP A 164 11.56 18.25 -3.37
CA ASP A 164 10.45 18.56 -4.28
C ASP A 164 9.11 18.57 -3.55
N THR A 165 8.88 17.59 -2.67
CA THR A 165 7.65 17.40 -1.90
C THR A 165 7.57 18.34 -0.69
N SER A 166 8.70 18.65 -0.05
CA SER A 166 8.75 19.52 1.14
C SER A 166 8.17 20.92 0.91
N LYS A 167 8.24 21.43 -0.32
CA LYS A 167 7.68 22.74 -0.71
C LYS A 167 6.14 22.77 -0.73
N PHE A 168 5.50 21.60 -0.69
CA PHE A 168 4.06 21.43 -0.83
C PHE A 168 3.44 20.60 0.29
N MET A 169 4.11 20.47 1.45
CA MET A 169 3.66 19.60 2.56
C MET A 169 2.17 19.78 2.91
N PRO A 170 1.65 21.00 3.17
CA PRO A 170 0.25 21.16 3.56
C PRO A 170 -0.72 20.72 2.46
N GLN A 171 -0.39 21.00 1.20
CA GLN A 171 -1.22 20.64 0.05
C GLN A 171 -1.19 19.13 -0.20
N ILE A 172 -0.03 18.50 -0.10
CA ILE A 172 0.13 17.06 -0.26
C ILE A 172 -0.69 16.34 0.82
N VAL A 173 -0.51 16.70 2.10
CA VAL A 173 -1.26 16.09 3.20
C VAL A 173 -2.77 16.26 3.00
N ALA A 174 -3.22 17.44 2.57
CA ALA A 174 -4.64 17.67 2.29
C ALA A 174 -5.17 16.79 1.15
N VAL A 175 -4.43 16.70 0.04
CA VAL A 175 -4.83 15.90 -1.12
C VAL A 175 -4.80 14.40 -0.81
N THR A 176 -3.76 13.89 -0.14
CA THR A 176 -3.67 12.46 0.20
C THR A 176 -4.75 12.04 1.17
N ASN A 177 -5.10 12.87 2.15
CA ASN A 177 -6.25 12.59 3.02
C ASN A 177 -7.54 12.51 2.22
N LYS A 178 -7.73 13.40 1.24
CA LYS A 178 -8.90 13.38 0.38
C LYS A 178 -8.95 12.14 -0.51
N ILE A 179 -7.82 11.75 -1.10
CA ILE A 179 -7.67 10.49 -1.85
C ILE A 179 -8.03 9.31 -0.96
N ALA A 180 -7.50 9.24 0.27
CA ALA A 180 -7.78 8.14 1.19
C ALA A 180 -9.27 8.04 1.59
N GLN A 181 -9.97 9.18 1.63
CA GLN A 181 -11.38 9.24 1.97
C GLN A 181 -12.32 8.94 0.79
N GLU A 182 -11.98 9.42 -0.41
CA GLU A 182 -12.90 9.39 -1.54
C GLU A 182 -12.59 8.28 -2.56
N HIS A 183 -11.32 7.91 -2.71
CA HIS A 183 -10.90 7.00 -3.75
C HIS A 183 -11.00 5.54 -3.29
N SER A 184 -11.80 4.74 -4.02
CA SER A 184 -11.90 3.30 -3.82
C SER A 184 -10.53 2.63 -3.98
N GLY A 185 -10.14 1.82 -2.99
CA GLY A 185 -8.84 1.14 -2.97
C GLY A 185 -7.70 1.93 -2.33
N CYS A 186 -7.95 3.16 -1.83
CA CYS A 186 -6.93 4.01 -1.20
C CYS A 186 -7.11 4.20 0.31
N SER A 187 -7.88 3.34 0.98
CA SER A 187 -8.04 3.41 2.45
C SER A 187 -6.72 3.23 3.21
N ASP A 188 -5.74 2.57 2.57
CA ASP A 188 -4.35 2.47 3.04
C ASP A 188 -3.40 3.01 1.96
N LEU A 189 -2.70 4.08 2.30
CA LEU A 189 -1.76 4.77 1.41
C LEU A 189 -0.34 4.41 1.82
N ASP A 190 0.52 4.17 0.83
CA ASP A 190 1.95 4.17 1.03
C ASP A 190 2.46 5.62 1.02
N THR A 191 2.53 6.24 2.19
CA THR A 191 2.99 7.62 2.34
C THR A 191 4.46 7.83 2.00
N ALA A 192 5.27 6.77 2.02
CA ALA A 192 6.68 6.83 1.60
C ALA A 192 6.84 6.88 0.07
N SER A 193 5.80 6.52 -0.68
CA SER A 193 5.81 6.58 -2.15
C SER A 193 5.54 7.98 -2.72
N VAL A 194 5.21 8.97 -1.88
CA VAL A 194 4.88 10.31 -2.37
C VAL A 194 6.08 10.95 -3.03
N ALA A 195 5.98 11.24 -4.32
CA ALA A 195 7.07 11.83 -5.09
C ALA A 195 6.57 12.65 -6.28
N LEU A 196 7.43 13.54 -6.78
CA LEU A 196 7.20 14.28 -8.02
C LEU A 196 7.24 13.30 -9.21
N SER A 197 6.24 13.36 -10.09
CA SER A 197 6.17 12.53 -11.29
C SER A 197 7.06 13.09 -12.40
N PRO A 198 8.15 12.41 -12.80
CA PRO A 198 9.03 12.92 -13.85
C PRO A 198 8.39 12.88 -15.24
N SER A 199 7.43 11.98 -15.47
CA SER A 199 6.77 11.81 -16.76
C SER A 199 5.53 12.69 -16.93
N ARG A 200 4.95 13.21 -15.84
CA ARG A 200 3.72 14.01 -15.89
C ARG A 200 3.90 15.47 -15.50
N SER A 201 4.95 15.79 -14.75
CA SER A 201 5.23 17.16 -14.33
C SER A 201 5.74 18.01 -15.50
N LYS A 202 5.37 19.29 -15.50
CA LYS A 202 5.92 20.30 -16.41
C LYS A 202 6.46 21.48 -15.60
N PRO A 203 7.31 22.34 -16.18
CA PRO A 203 7.73 23.57 -15.51
C PRO A 203 6.51 24.37 -15.02
N LYS A 204 6.48 24.67 -13.71
CA LYS A 204 5.36 25.36 -13.01
C LYS A 204 4.04 24.58 -12.92
N ASP A 205 4.00 23.31 -13.32
CA ASP A 205 2.85 22.42 -13.16
C ASP A 205 3.33 21.07 -12.56
N PRO A 206 3.67 21.04 -11.26
CA PRO A 206 4.15 19.83 -10.62
C PRO A 206 2.98 18.85 -10.43
N VAL A 207 3.22 17.60 -10.84
CA VAL A 207 2.29 16.49 -10.64
C VAL A 207 2.97 15.49 -9.71
N PHE A 208 2.38 15.24 -8.56
CA PHE A 208 2.83 14.23 -7.61
C PHE A 208 2.05 12.94 -7.83
N PHE A 209 2.48 11.88 -7.16
CA PHE A 209 1.69 10.67 -7.02
C PHE A 209 1.80 10.11 -5.61
N VAL A 210 0.82 9.28 -5.23
CA VAL A 210 0.87 8.40 -4.06
C VAL A 210 0.41 7.02 -4.48
N THR A 211 1.02 5.97 -3.93
CA THR A 211 0.62 4.58 -4.17
C THR A 211 -0.47 4.18 -3.18
N CYS A 212 -1.56 3.64 -3.70
CA CYS A 212 -2.62 3.00 -2.93
C CYS A 212 -2.37 1.49 -2.89
N ASN A 213 -2.50 0.91 -1.69
CA ASN A 213 -2.34 -0.52 -1.46
C ASN A 213 -3.70 -1.12 -1.08
N PRO A 214 -4.57 -1.42 -2.06
CA PRO A 214 -5.85 -2.01 -1.76
C PRO A 214 -5.67 -3.40 -1.14
N SER A 215 -6.55 -3.77 -0.22
CA SER A 215 -6.56 -5.12 0.37
C SER A 215 -6.84 -6.24 -0.64
N SER A 216 -7.41 -5.88 -1.80
CA SER A 216 -7.56 -6.77 -2.95
C SER A 216 -7.18 -6.05 -4.25
N GLY A 217 -6.38 -6.72 -5.07
CA GLY A 217 -5.85 -6.18 -6.32
C GLY A 217 -4.38 -5.76 -6.22
N ALA A 218 -3.86 -5.24 -7.33
CA ALA A 218 -2.49 -4.74 -7.40
C ALA A 218 -2.40 -3.30 -6.86
N PRO A 219 -1.27 -2.92 -6.24
CA PRO A 219 -0.97 -1.52 -5.95
C PRO A 219 -1.06 -0.65 -7.21
N PHE A 220 -1.52 0.59 -7.03
CA PHE A 220 -1.62 1.54 -8.14
C PHE A 220 -1.37 2.96 -7.67
N ASN A 221 -0.91 3.81 -8.58
CA ASN A 221 -0.64 5.20 -8.28
C ASN A 221 -1.86 6.07 -8.57
N VAL A 222 -2.10 7.04 -7.68
CA VAL A 222 -2.99 8.17 -7.92
C VAL A 222 -2.14 9.41 -8.13
N TRP A 223 -2.28 10.06 -9.27
CA TRP A 223 -1.57 11.30 -9.59
C TRP A 223 -2.41 12.51 -9.25
N PHE A 224 -1.78 13.54 -8.72
CA PHE A 224 -2.47 14.75 -8.29
C PHE A 224 -1.56 15.97 -8.40
N ARG A 225 -2.17 17.16 -8.48
CA ARG A 225 -1.49 18.44 -8.32
C ARG A 225 -1.75 19.03 -6.94
N PRO A 226 -0.84 19.84 -6.38
CA PRO A 226 -1.08 20.53 -5.10
C PRO A 226 -2.33 21.41 -5.08
N SER A 227 -2.71 21.96 -6.23
CA SER A 227 -3.93 22.78 -6.39
C SER A 227 -5.24 22.00 -6.35
N GLU A 228 -5.18 20.66 -6.29
CA GLU A 228 -6.36 19.79 -6.40
C GLU A 228 -6.97 19.40 -5.06
N ALA A 229 -6.51 19.96 -3.93
CA ALA A 229 -7.10 19.72 -2.61
C ALA A 229 -8.62 19.99 -2.56
N GLY A 230 -9.11 20.93 -3.37
CA GLY A 230 -10.53 21.24 -3.51
C GLY A 230 -11.31 20.30 -4.44
N LYS A 231 -10.66 19.52 -5.30
CA LYS A 231 -11.32 18.63 -6.28
C LYS A 231 -11.68 17.29 -5.67
N THR A 232 -12.65 16.58 -6.25
CA THR A 232 -13.00 15.22 -5.80
C THR A 232 -12.08 14.18 -6.43
N PHE A 233 -11.79 13.13 -5.66
CA PHE A 233 -11.09 11.92 -6.06
C PHE A 233 -11.99 10.68 -5.99
N ALA A 234 -13.31 10.88 -5.87
CA ALA A 234 -14.28 9.81 -5.86
C ALA A 234 -14.28 9.05 -7.20
N ALA A 235 -14.57 7.76 -7.13
CA ALA A 235 -14.71 6.94 -8.32
C ALA A 235 -15.76 7.53 -9.26
N VAL A 236 -15.39 7.67 -10.53
CA VAL A 236 -16.30 8.17 -11.56
C VAL A 236 -17.15 7.03 -12.10
N THR A 237 -18.40 7.32 -12.46
CA THR A 237 -19.24 6.32 -13.13
C THR A 237 -18.60 5.91 -14.45
N PRO A 238 -18.25 4.62 -14.65
CA PRO A 238 -17.62 4.17 -15.88
C PRO A 238 -18.47 4.48 -17.11
N ILE A 239 -17.84 4.93 -18.20
CA ILE A 239 -18.48 4.95 -19.52
C ILE A 239 -18.90 3.54 -19.92
N SER A 240 -20.04 3.37 -20.59
CA SER A 240 -20.45 2.05 -21.06
C SER A 240 -19.46 1.52 -22.12
N GLN A 241 -19.33 0.19 -22.24
CA GLN A 241 -18.46 -0.41 -23.26
C GLN A 241 -18.82 0.06 -24.67
N SER A 242 -20.12 0.15 -25.01
CA SER A 242 -20.58 0.63 -26.31
C SER A 242 -20.19 2.08 -26.57
N ASP A 243 -20.36 2.96 -25.58
CA ASP A 243 -20.01 4.37 -25.73
C ASP A 243 -18.48 4.56 -25.81
N ALA A 244 -17.72 3.75 -25.06
CA ALA A 244 -16.25 3.75 -25.11
C ALA A 244 -15.74 3.32 -26.49
N VAL A 245 -16.31 2.26 -27.07
CA VAL A 245 -15.99 1.81 -28.44
C VAL A 245 -16.26 2.92 -29.45
N LEU A 246 -17.43 3.57 -29.39
CA LEU A 246 -17.78 4.67 -30.29
C LEU A 246 -16.88 5.90 -30.13
N ALA A 247 -16.47 6.22 -28.89
CA ALA A 247 -15.55 7.32 -28.64
C ALA A 247 -14.12 7.00 -29.12
N CYS A 248 -13.66 5.77 -28.93
CA CYS A 248 -12.33 5.34 -29.37
C CYS A 248 -12.25 5.23 -30.91
N GLU A 249 -13.32 4.78 -31.58
CA GLU A 249 -13.43 4.83 -33.04
C GLU A 249 -13.31 6.27 -33.56
N ARG A 250 -13.97 7.24 -32.90
CA ARG A 250 -13.86 8.66 -33.26
C ARG A 250 -12.42 9.17 -33.09
N ALA A 251 -11.72 8.76 -32.04
CA ALA A 251 -10.31 9.10 -31.83
C ALA A 251 -9.42 8.51 -32.94
N ALA A 252 -9.63 7.24 -33.32
CA ALA A 252 -8.92 6.60 -34.43
C ALA A 252 -9.15 7.33 -35.76
N LYS A 253 -10.41 7.71 -36.05
CA LYS A 253 -10.77 8.51 -37.24
C LYS A 253 -10.12 9.88 -37.24
N ALA A 254 -10.07 10.56 -36.09
CA ALA A 254 -9.45 11.87 -35.96
C ALA A 254 -7.92 11.83 -36.15
N ALA A 255 -7.28 10.73 -35.77
CA ALA A 255 -5.83 10.56 -35.90
C ALA A 255 -5.38 10.08 -37.29
N ALA A 256 -6.26 9.42 -38.06
CA ALA A 256 -5.90 8.85 -39.36
C ALA A 256 -5.75 9.92 -40.46
N THR A 257 -4.77 9.76 -41.35
CA THR A 257 -4.58 10.63 -42.53
C THR A 257 -5.79 10.60 -43.48
N ARG A 258 -6.51 9.47 -43.53
CA ARG A 258 -7.70 9.27 -44.36
C ARG A 258 -8.84 8.70 -43.50
N PRO A 259 -9.60 9.55 -42.77
CA PRO A 259 -10.58 9.10 -41.78
C PRO A 259 -11.66 8.15 -42.33
N SER A 260 -12.05 8.31 -43.61
CA SER A 260 -13.04 7.45 -44.27
C SER A 260 -12.56 6.02 -44.54
N THR A 261 -11.26 5.75 -44.43
CA THR A 261 -10.67 4.43 -44.63
C THR A 261 -10.46 3.66 -43.33
N VAL A 262 -10.82 4.25 -42.19
CA VAL A 262 -10.71 3.61 -40.89
C VAL A 262 -11.75 2.50 -40.77
N ASP A 263 -11.28 1.28 -40.64
CA ASP A 263 -12.05 0.10 -40.28
C ASP A 263 -11.68 -0.32 -38.86
N PHE A 264 -12.55 -0.03 -37.90
CA PHE A 264 -12.31 -0.17 -36.47
C PHE A 264 -12.97 -1.45 -35.92
N SER A 265 -12.21 -2.24 -35.17
CA SER A 265 -12.73 -3.44 -34.51
C SER A 265 -13.66 -3.07 -33.36
N LYS A 266 -14.95 -3.36 -33.50
CA LYS A 266 -15.95 -3.06 -32.46
C LYS A 266 -16.24 -4.22 -31.50
N PHE A 267 -15.78 -5.43 -31.85
CA PHE A 267 -16.19 -6.65 -31.16
C PHE A 267 -15.08 -7.71 -31.01
N LEU A 268 -14.33 -8.01 -32.07
CA LEU A 268 -13.39 -9.14 -32.09
C LEU A 268 -12.11 -8.85 -31.29
N ASP A 269 -11.50 -7.69 -31.58
CA ASP A 269 -10.29 -7.20 -30.92
C ASP A 269 -10.67 -6.04 -29.98
N VAL A 270 -11.48 -6.28 -28.96
CA VAL A 270 -11.83 -5.26 -27.96
C VAL A 270 -11.59 -5.81 -26.56
N ALA A 271 -10.69 -5.17 -25.83
CA ALA A 271 -10.53 -5.38 -24.40
C ALA A 271 -11.05 -4.16 -23.64
N TYR A 272 -12.06 -4.37 -22.80
CA TYR A 272 -12.65 -3.34 -21.95
C TYR A 272 -12.29 -3.63 -20.50
N SER A 273 -11.66 -2.68 -19.82
CA SER A 273 -11.23 -2.84 -18.43
C SER A 273 -11.64 -1.62 -17.60
N VAL A 274 -12.32 -1.88 -16.49
CA VAL A 274 -12.70 -0.87 -15.49
C VAL A 274 -11.69 -0.94 -14.35
N ARG A 275 -11.09 0.21 -14.03
CA ARG A 275 -10.18 0.37 -12.90
C ARG A 275 -10.98 0.61 -11.62
N GLN A 276 -10.32 0.46 -10.46
CA GLN A 276 -10.98 0.68 -9.17
C GLN A 276 -11.52 2.11 -8.99
N ASP A 277 -10.90 3.09 -9.66
CA ASP A 277 -11.30 4.50 -9.70
C ASP A 277 -12.47 4.78 -10.66
N GLY A 278 -13.01 3.74 -11.31
CA GLY A 278 -14.08 3.85 -12.30
C GLY A 278 -13.62 4.33 -13.67
N ARG A 279 -12.32 4.64 -13.85
CA ARG A 279 -11.76 4.92 -15.17
C ARG A 279 -11.76 3.67 -16.03
N VAL A 280 -11.90 3.88 -17.33
CA VAL A 280 -12.00 2.79 -18.30
C VAL A 280 -10.80 2.85 -19.24
N ALA A 281 -10.11 1.73 -19.43
CA ALA A 281 -9.22 1.53 -20.55
C ALA A 281 -9.88 0.61 -21.58
N LEU A 282 -9.94 1.08 -22.83
CA LEU A 282 -10.37 0.32 -23.99
C LEU A 282 -9.17 0.11 -24.90
N ASP A 283 -8.75 -1.14 -25.08
CA ASP A 283 -7.74 -1.52 -26.07
C ASP A 283 -8.45 -2.13 -27.28
N SER A 284 -8.09 -1.69 -28.48
CA SER A 284 -8.66 -2.21 -29.74
C SER A 284 -7.69 -2.12 -30.91
N THR A 285 -8.14 -2.56 -32.10
CA THR A 285 -7.41 -2.49 -33.35
C THR A 285 -8.23 -1.79 -34.43
N PHE A 286 -7.54 -1.19 -35.40
CA PHE A 286 -8.18 -0.70 -36.62
C PHE A 286 -7.21 -0.79 -37.80
N THR A 287 -7.74 -0.80 -39.02
CA THR A 287 -6.95 -0.60 -40.23
C THR A 287 -7.27 0.74 -40.85
N ALA A 288 -6.27 1.41 -41.44
CA ALA A 288 -6.47 2.66 -42.15
C ALA A 288 -5.44 2.83 -43.25
N LYS A 289 -5.77 3.61 -44.29
CA LYS A 289 -4.80 3.96 -45.33
C LYS A 289 -3.88 5.09 -44.86
N ASN A 290 -2.58 4.90 -45.05
CA ASN A 290 -1.58 5.94 -44.82
C ASN A 290 -1.55 6.96 -45.99
N ALA A 291 -0.59 7.89 -45.94
CA ALA A 291 -0.40 8.91 -46.98
C ALA A 291 -0.18 8.30 -48.38
N PHE A 292 0.46 7.13 -48.46
CA PHE A 292 0.76 6.38 -49.68
C PHE A 292 -0.37 5.44 -50.12
N ASN A 293 -1.57 5.53 -49.53
CA ASN A 293 -2.74 4.72 -49.87
C ASN A 293 -2.58 3.22 -49.54
N VAL A 294 -1.64 2.86 -48.67
CA VAL A 294 -1.41 1.49 -48.18
C VAL A 294 -2.21 1.26 -46.90
N HIS A 295 -2.92 0.13 -46.80
CA HIS A 295 -3.60 -0.27 -45.57
C HIS A 295 -2.57 -0.73 -44.54
N VAL A 296 -2.61 -0.11 -43.36
CA VAL A 296 -1.77 -0.44 -42.22
C VAL A 296 -2.69 -0.78 -41.05
N LYS A 297 -2.30 -1.79 -40.26
CA LYS A 297 -2.99 -2.17 -39.03
C LYS A 297 -2.40 -1.41 -37.86
N TYR A 298 -3.26 -0.93 -36.96
CA TYR A 298 -2.88 -0.21 -35.76
C TYR A 298 -3.53 -0.84 -34.54
N THR A 299 -2.84 -0.73 -33.41
CA THR A 299 -3.43 -0.87 -32.08
C THR A 299 -3.76 0.51 -31.53
N ILE A 300 -4.84 0.61 -30.76
CA ILE A 300 -5.24 1.83 -30.08
C ILE A 300 -5.65 1.52 -28.65
N ARG A 301 -5.16 2.33 -27.72
CA ARG A 301 -5.57 2.33 -26.31
C ARG A 301 -6.21 3.67 -25.98
N CYS A 302 -7.46 3.65 -25.55
CA CYS A 302 -8.20 4.82 -25.09
C CYS A 302 -8.41 4.75 -23.58
N LEU A 303 -8.06 5.82 -22.85
CA LEU A 303 -8.30 5.96 -21.42
C LEU A 303 -9.39 7.01 -21.17
N PHE A 304 -10.41 6.62 -20.42
CA PHE A 304 -11.56 7.46 -20.10
C PHE A 304 -11.63 7.79 -18.61
N ASP A 305 -12.03 9.02 -18.32
CA ASP A 305 -12.43 9.51 -17.01
C ASP A 305 -13.93 9.86 -17.07
N GLY A 306 -14.75 8.98 -16.51
CA GLY A 306 -16.19 8.95 -16.78
C GLY A 306 -16.43 8.82 -18.28
N ARG A 307 -17.15 9.78 -18.87
CA ARG A 307 -17.41 9.84 -20.32
C ARG A 307 -16.35 10.60 -21.13
N THR A 308 -15.35 11.17 -20.48
CA THR A 308 -14.33 12.02 -21.12
C THR A 308 -13.14 11.17 -21.54
N LEU A 309 -12.76 11.21 -22.83
CA LEU A 309 -11.50 10.64 -23.29
C LEU A 309 -10.34 11.53 -22.83
N ILE A 310 -9.48 11.02 -21.95
CA ILE A 310 -8.34 11.77 -21.38
C ILE A 310 -7.00 11.42 -22.00
N GLU A 311 -6.89 10.24 -22.63
CA GLU A 311 -5.70 9.80 -23.34
C GLU A 311 -6.08 8.84 -24.47
N SER A 312 -5.39 8.95 -25.60
CA SER A 312 -5.42 7.95 -26.68
C SER A 312 -4.01 7.72 -27.18
N SER A 313 -3.58 6.47 -27.23
CA SER A 313 -2.28 6.06 -27.79
C SER A 313 -2.51 5.14 -28.97
N ILE A 314 -1.87 5.42 -30.10
CA ILE A 314 -1.98 4.66 -31.34
C ILE A 314 -0.57 4.21 -31.74
N VAL A 315 -0.44 2.94 -32.05
CA VAL A 315 0.82 2.31 -32.46
C VAL A 315 0.55 1.42 -33.66
N GLU A 316 1.46 1.42 -34.63
CA GLU A 316 1.41 0.47 -35.74
C GLU A 316 1.53 -0.96 -35.18
N ALA A 317 0.68 -1.87 -35.66
CA ALA A 317 0.69 -3.26 -35.24
C ALA A 317 1.68 -4.04 -36.10
N ASN A 318 2.65 -4.70 -35.45
CA ASN A 318 3.59 -5.61 -36.11
C ASN A 318 2.91 -6.92 -36.57
#